data_AF-R4XM40-F1
#
_entry.id   AF-R4XM40-F1
#
_cell.length_a   1.000
_cell.length_b   1.000
_cell.length_c   1.000
_cell.angle_alpha   90.00
_cell.angle_beta   90.00
_cell.angle_gamma   90.00
#
_symmetry.space_group_name_H-M   'P 1'
#
loop_
_entity.id
_entity.type
_entity.pdbx_description
1 polymer ?
#
loop_
_entity_poly.entity_id
_entity_poly.type
_entity_poly.pdbx_seq_one_letter_code
_entity_poly.pdbx_strand_id
1 'polypeptide(L)'
;MGLYAYCMIPASPYPEVVTKHIRKALYFEGAGNDPRQAVQCYLQALEEATIQGLDQTGDDMTGLKIKIGAVYESSGRLDSALRVYGGLLGEIKGALNSKNLSLEDRTRLLRRAIGTSIKVGDLSLSVPSAHTKAETAYTWALEAFLKESASRDGDTSWLEVDAIGGLYEAVANFYYADGRSHLALPLYLKSLEAVNEANCHTITIMNNIASAISSQSNVPQIQENAAQWGLRARDLKVSWKTAEEKAECDLGRCSACFNLGMISEKRQRIEEAQGHYKNALRKAIALQSEDGQGIEVMAIAGLERVQSRTN
;
A
#
# COMPACT_ATOMS: atom_id res chain seq x y z
N MET A 1 -11.48 19.76 -10.92
CA MET A 1 -10.64 20.83 -10.34
C MET A 1 -10.63 22.02 -11.31
N GLY A 2 -11.42 23.06 -11.01
CA GLY A 2 -11.70 24.18 -11.94
C GLY A 2 -10.58 25.21 -12.03
N LEU A 3 -10.74 26.17 -12.95
CA LEU A 3 -9.83 27.28 -13.30
C LEU A 3 -9.17 28.03 -12.12
N TYR A 4 -9.68 27.91 -10.90
CA TYR A 4 -9.15 28.54 -9.70
C TYR A 4 -7.74 28.07 -9.30
N ALA A 5 -7.31 26.86 -9.70
CA ALA A 5 -5.95 26.38 -9.48
C ALA A 5 -4.90 27.05 -10.40
N TYR A 6 -5.35 27.81 -11.42
CA TYR A 6 -4.49 28.41 -12.44
C TYR A 6 -3.78 29.70 -11.96
N CYS A 7 -4.36 30.43 -11.00
CA CYS A 7 -3.92 31.79 -10.68
C CYS A 7 -3.34 32.00 -9.27
N MET A 8 -3.38 31.01 -8.37
CA MET A 8 -2.85 31.16 -7.00
C MET A 8 -2.06 29.90 -6.61
N ILE A 9 -0.93 29.69 -7.26
CA ILE A 9 0.11 28.84 -6.70
C ILE A 9 1.01 29.78 -5.88
N PRO A 10 1.37 29.46 -4.62
CA PRO A 10 2.47 30.15 -3.93
C PRO A 10 3.72 30.19 -4.82
N ALA A 11 4.69 31.06 -4.52
CA ALA A 11 5.94 31.12 -5.28
C ALA A 11 6.45 29.70 -5.56
N SER A 12 6.41 29.29 -6.83
CA SER A 12 6.82 27.95 -7.24
C SER A 12 8.29 27.79 -6.83
N PRO A 13 8.68 26.68 -6.17
CA PRO A 13 10.10 26.45 -5.85
C PRO A 13 10.94 26.27 -7.13
N TYR A 14 10.29 26.10 -8.28
CA TYR A 14 10.91 25.95 -9.57
C TYR A 14 11.09 27.29 -10.31
N PRO A 15 12.15 27.42 -11.13
CA PRO A 15 12.27 28.51 -12.09
C PRO A 15 11.03 28.67 -12.97
N GLU A 16 10.75 29.90 -13.43
CA GLU A 16 9.55 30.23 -14.22
C GLU A 16 9.42 29.34 -15.48
N VAL A 17 10.54 29.04 -16.14
CA VAL A 17 10.60 28.16 -17.32
C VAL A 17 10.09 26.75 -17.02
N VAL A 18 10.51 26.16 -15.89
CA VAL A 18 10.08 24.84 -15.44
C VAL A 18 8.61 24.88 -15.01
N THR A 19 8.22 25.92 -14.27
CA THR A 19 6.84 26.13 -13.78
C THR A 19 5.84 26.17 -14.94
N LYS A 20 6.20 26.80 -16.07
CA LYS A 20 5.37 26.83 -17.27
C LYS A 20 5.08 25.43 -17.82
N HIS A 21 6.05 24.53 -17.83
CA HIS A 21 5.85 23.15 -18.28
C HIS A 21 5.01 22.34 -17.28
N ILE A 22 5.26 22.51 -15.97
CA ILE A 22 4.47 21.85 -14.91
C ILE A 22 2.99 22.25 -14.99
N ARG A 23 2.69 23.55 -15.17
CA ARG A 23 1.30 24.03 -15.31
C ARG A 23 0.58 23.40 -16.51
N LYS A 24 1.27 23.28 -17.65
CA LYS A 24 0.73 22.58 -18.83
C LYS A 24 0.47 21.11 -18.55
N ALA A 25 1.40 20.44 -17.87
CA ALA A 25 1.25 19.04 -17.51
C ALA A 25 0.04 18.80 -16.61
N LEU A 26 -0.14 19.62 -15.57
CA LEU A 26 -1.31 19.59 -14.68
C LEU A 26 -2.63 19.83 -15.42
N TYR A 27 -2.63 20.73 -16.41
CA TYR A 27 -3.79 20.93 -17.27
C TYR A 27 -4.17 19.66 -18.03
N PHE A 28 -3.20 19.01 -18.69
CA PHE A 28 -3.46 17.78 -19.45
C PHE A 28 -3.80 16.58 -18.56
N GLU A 29 -3.27 16.51 -17.34
CA GLU A 29 -3.66 15.50 -16.37
C GLU A 29 -5.11 15.70 -15.88
N GLY A 30 -5.53 16.95 -15.65
CA GLY A 30 -6.86 17.28 -15.15
C GLY A 30 -7.88 17.52 -16.27
N ALA A 31 -7.95 18.78 -16.73
CA ALA A 31 -9.00 19.23 -17.64
C ALA A 31 -8.84 18.70 -19.07
N GLY A 32 -7.59 18.55 -19.53
CA GLY A 32 -7.30 18.02 -20.87
C GLY A 32 -7.51 16.51 -20.98
N ASN A 33 -7.46 15.78 -19.87
CA ASN A 33 -7.58 14.31 -19.79
C ASN A 33 -6.74 13.57 -20.85
N ASP A 34 -5.51 14.03 -21.06
CA ASP A 34 -4.53 13.42 -21.98
C ASP A 34 -3.26 13.06 -21.20
N PRO A 35 -3.17 11.82 -20.67
CA PRO A 35 -2.01 11.40 -19.88
C PRO A 35 -0.73 11.34 -20.71
N ARG A 36 -0.81 11.16 -22.04
CA ARG A 36 0.39 11.13 -22.91
C ARG A 36 0.98 12.53 -23.02
N GLN A 37 0.15 13.53 -23.27
CA GLN A 37 0.59 14.93 -23.31
C GLN A 37 1.02 15.43 -21.95
N ALA A 38 0.35 15.02 -20.87
CA ALA A 38 0.75 15.35 -19.51
C ALA A 38 2.18 14.86 -19.21
N VAL A 39 2.49 13.59 -19.52
CA VAL A 39 3.85 13.05 -19.39
C VAL A 39 4.86 13.81 -20.23
N GLN A 40 4.55 14.15 -21.49
CA GLN A 40 5.46 14.91 -22.33
C GLN A 40 5.80 16.27 -21.71
N CYS A 41 4.80 16.98 -21.19
CA CYS A 41 5.01 18.25 -20.52
C CYS A 41 5.84 18.09 -19.23
N TYR A 42 5.62 17.03 -18.44
CA TYR A 42 6.44 16.75 -17.27
C TYR A 42 7.88 16.37 -17.62
N LEU A 43 8.11 15.63 -18.70
CA LEU A 43 9.47 15.30 -19.16
C LEU A 43 10.21 16.57 -19.61
N GLN A 44 9.54 17.48 -20.31
CA GLN A 44 10.10 18.79 -20.65
C GLN A 44 10.44 19.61 -19.39
N ALA A 45 9.57 19.60 -18.39
CA ALA A 45 9.85 20.25 -17.11
C ALA A 45 11.10 19.65 -16.44
N LEU A 46 11.27 18.32 -16.50
CA LEU A 46 12.39 17.60 -15.88
C LEU A 46 13.71 17.88 -16.59
N GLU A 47 13.69 17.94 -17.92
CA GLU A 47 14.83 18.32 -18.75
C GLU A 47 15.25 19.76 -18.45
N GLU A 48 14.31 20.71 -18.46
CA GLU A 48 14.58 22.10 -18.16
C GLU A 48 15.11 22.28 -16.73
N ALA A 49 14.53 21.60 -15.75
CA ALA A 49 15.01 21.61 -14.37
C ALA A 49 16.46 21.10 -14.26
N THR A 50 16.82 20.11 -15.08
CA THR A 50 18.20 19.60 -15.15
C THR A 50 19.15 20.62 -15.79
N ILE A 51 18.73 21.30 -16.86
CA ILE A 51 19.50 22.37 -17.51
C ILE A 51 19.74 23.54 -16.55
N GLN A 52 18.73 23.90 -15.76
CA GLN A 52 18.82 24.93 -14.73
C GLN A 52 19.66 24.51 -13.51
N GLY A 53 20.20 23.28 -13.50
CA GLY A 53 21.13 22.80 -12.48
C GLY A 53 20.48 22.45 -11.15
N LEU A 54 19.18 22.14 -11.12
CA LEU A 54 18.51 21.71 -9.88
C LEU A 54 19.15 20.41 -9.35
N ASP A 55 19.26 20.31 -8.03
CA ASP A 55 19.82 19.10 -7.39
C ASP A 55 18.95 17.89 -7.72
N GLN A 56 19.56 16.89 -8.36
CA GLN A 56 18.89 15.65 -8.78
C GLN A 56 18.32 14.86 -7.60
N THR A 57 18.86 15.08 -6.40
CA THR A 57 18.41 14.48 -5.14
C THR A 57 17.49 15.39 -4.32
N GLY A 58 17.21 16.59 -4.82
CA GLY A 58 16.30 17.54 -4.18
C GLY A 58 14.84 17.09 -4.25
N ASP A 59 14.01 17.63 -3.36
CA ASP A 59 12.58 17.30 -3.32
C ASP A 59 11.85 17.72 -4.60
N ASP A 60 12.31 18.79 -5.24
CA ASP A 60 11.80 19.27 -6.51
C ASP A 60 12.01 18.22 -7.63
N MET A 61 13.25 17.78 -7.84
CA MET A 61 13.58 16.81 -8.89
C MET A 61 12.96 15.44 -8.62
N THR A 62 13.06 14.95 -7.39
CA THR A 62 12.51 13.64 -7.02
C THR A 62 10.98 13.65 -7.05
N GLY A 63 10.35 14.75 -6.65
CA GLY A 63 8.90 14.96 -6.73
C GLY A 63 8.39 14.93 -8.17
N LEU A 64 9.10 15.60 -9.10
CA LEU A 64 8.74 15.60 -10.52
C LEU A 64 8.85 14.19 -11.14
N LYS A 65 9.91 13.43 -10.81
CA LYS A 65 10.06 12.03 -11.25
C LYS A 65 8.95 11.13 -10.70
N ILE A 66 8.58 11.28 -9.42
CA ILE A 66 7.45 10.56 -8.83
C ILE A 66 6.14 10.89 -9.53
N LYS A 67 5.92 12.17 -9.87
CA LYS A 67 4.72 12.60 -10.59
C LYS A 67 4.65 11.98 -11.99
N ILE A 68 5.76 11.95 -12.72
CA ILE A 68 5.85 11.25 -14.02
C ILE A 68 5.50 9.76 -13.87
N GLY A 69 6.07 9.10 -12.85
CA GLY A 69 5.76 7.70 -12.52
C GLY A 69 4.27 7.47 -12.25
N ALA A 70 3.63 8.36 -11.49
CA ALA A 70 2.21 8.28 -11.14
C ALA A 70 1.29 8.46 -12.36
N VAL A 71 1.65 9.35 -13.30
CA VAL A 71 0.89 9.50 -14.56
C VAL A 71 1.06 8.25 -15.45
N TYR A 72 2.24 7.64 -15.47
CA TYR A 72 2.41 6.35 -16.15
C TYR A 72 1.59 5.22 -15.51
N GLU A 73 1.55 5.16 -14.18
CA GLU A 73 0.78 4.16 -13.42
C GLU A 73 -0.72 4.30 -13.70
N SER A 74 -1.27 5.50 -13.53
CA SER A 74 -2.70 5.78 -13.78
C SER A 74 -3.13 5.61 -15.25
N SER A 75 -2.19 5.70 -16.20
CA SER A 75 -2.46 5.42 -17.62
C SER A 75 -2.26 3.94 -18.02
N GLY A 76 -2.02 3.06 -17.04
CA GLY A 76 -1.79 1.63 -17.27
C GLY A 76 -0.44 1.29 -17.89
N ARG A 77 0.47 2.26 -18.02
CA ARG A 77 1.81 2.07 -18.60
C ARG A 77 2.82 1.62 -17.54
N LEU A 78 2.55 0.46 -16.95
CA LEU A 78 3.26 -0.04 -15.77
C LEU A 78 4.76 -0.25 -15.99
N ASP A 79 5.19 -0.74 -17.15
CA ASP A 79 6.63 -0.87 -17.49
C ASP A 79 7.35 0.49 -17.48
N SER A 80 6.66 1.55 -17.94
CA SER A 80 7.22 2.91 -17.97
C SER A 80 7.29 3.48 -16.55
N ALA A 81 6.24 3.28 -15.74
CA ALA A 81 6.24 3.66 -14.33
C ALA A 81 7.37 2.97 -13.56
N LEU A 82 7.50 1.64 -13.71
CA LEU A 82 8.53 0.83 -13.06
C LEU A 82 9.94 1.30 -13.44
N ARG A 83 10.16 1.68 -14.70
CA ARG A 83 11.45 2.24 -15.14
C ARG A 83 11.76 3.57 -14.45
N VAL A 84 10.77 4.46 -14.33
CA VAL A 84 10.94 5.77 -13.68
C VAL A 84 11.23 5.61 -12.19
N TYR A 85 10.41 4.84 -11.46
CA TYR A 85 10.63 4.60 -10.04
C TYR A 85 11.92 3.82 -9.76
N GLY A 86 12.23 2.80 -10.57
CA GLY A 86 13.47 2.05 -10.46
C GLY A 86 14.71 2.91 -10.72
N GLY A 87 14.66 3.79 -11.71
CA GLY A 87 15.72 4.76 -11.99
C GLY A 87 15.92 5.75 -10.84
N LEU A 88 14.83 6.36 -10.36
CA LEU A 88 14.85 7.25 -9.19
C LEU A 88 15.44 6.56 -7.95
N LEU A 89 15.01 5.34 -7.67
CA LEU A 89 15.53 4.56 -6.55
C LEU A 89 17.04 4.31 -6.69
N GLY A 90 17.52 3.99 -7.90
CA GLY A 90 18.94 3.81 -8.18
C GLY A 90 19.76 5.08 -7.94
N GLU A 91 19.27 6.23 -8.40
CA GLU A 91 19.90 7.54 -8.16
C GLU A 91 19.99 7.88 -6.67
N ILE A 92 18.90 7.70 -5.92
CA ILE A 92 18.88 7.98 -4.47
C ILE A 92 19.83 7.04 -3.72
N LYS A 93 19.82 5.74 -4.04
CA LYS A 93 20.77 4.77 -3.47
C LYS A 93 22.22 5.17 -3.79
N GLY A 94 22.49 5.60 -5.02
CA GLY A 94 23.80 6.10 -5.43
C GLY A 94 24.24 7.30 -4.60
N ALA A 95 23.34 8.27 -4.38
CA ALA A 95 23.62 9.45 -3.57
C ALA A 95 23.86 9.11 -2.09
N LEU A 96 23.06 8.22 -1.50
CA LEU A 96 23.22 7.76 -0.12
C LEU A 96 24.55 7.06 0.15
N ASN A 97 25.16 6.47 -0.89
CA ASN A 97 26.44 5.76 -0.80
C ASN A 97 27.66 6.63 -1.12
N SER A 98 27.50 7.72 -1.88
CA SER A 98 28.61 8.48 -2.47
C SER A 98 28.78 9.89 -1.90
N LYS A 99 27.72 10.50 -1.38
CA LYS A 99 27.77 11.86 -0.84
C LYS A 99 27.97 11.84 0.68
N ASN A 100 28.86 12.70 1.18
CA ASN A 100 28.84 13.11 2.58
C ASN A 100 27.64 14.04 2.79
N LEU A 101 26.48 13.43 3.07
CA LEU A 101 25.23 14.13 3.30
C LEU A 101 25.15 14.63 4.75
N SER A 102 24.45 15.74 4.95
CA SER A 102 23.97 16.10 6.29
C SER A 102 23.05 15.00 6.82
N LEU A 103 22.89 14.91 8.15
CA LEU A 103 21.95 13.96 8.75
C LEU A 103 20.52 14.19 8.25
N GLU A 104 20.13 15.45 8.07
CA GLU A 104 18.81 15.83 7.57
C GLU A 104 18.58 15.36 6.13
N ASP A 105 19.52 15.64 5.21
CA ASP A 105 19.43 15.20 3.82
C ASP A 105 19.44 13.69 3.70
N ARG A 106 20.29 13.01 4.48
CA ARG A 106 20.30 11.55 4.53
C ARG A 106 18.96 11.00 4.96
N THR A 107 18.37 11.54 6.03
CA THR A 107 17.06 11.13 6.55
C THR A 107 15.97 11.32 5.49
N ARG A 108 15.94 12.49 4.85
CA ARG A 108 15.00 12.82 3.78
C ARG A 108 15.10 11.87 2.59
N LEU A 109 16.32 11.59 2.13
CA LEU A 109 16.56 10.65 1.04
C LEU A 109 16.21 9.21 1.41
N LEU A 110 16.48 8.77 2.64
CA LEU A 110 16.11 7.44 3.10
C LEU A 110 14.59 7.25 3.12
N ARG A 111 13.83 8.21 3.65
CA ARG A 111 12.35 8.19 3.60
C ARG A 111 11.86 8.05 2.16
N ARG A 112 12.40 8.87 1.25
CA ARG A 112 12.08 8.85 -0.17
C ARG A 112 12.41 7.49 -0.82
N ALA A 113 13.58 6.94 -0.51
CA ALA A 113 14.03 5.67 -1.07
C ALA A 113 13.17 4.50 -0.60
N ILE A 114 12.79 4.46 0.68
CA ILE A 114 11.92 3.41 1.24
C ILE A 114 10.57 3.41 0.52
N GLY A 115 9.89 4.56 0.45
CA GLY A 115 8.61 4.67 -0.25
C GLY A 115 8.71 4.33 -1.74
N THR A 116 9.78 4.79 -2.40
CA THR A 116 10.05 4.45 -3.81
C THR A 116 10.30 2.95 -3.99
N SER A 117 10.99 2.30 -3.06
CA SER A 117 11.26 0.86 -3.11
C SER A 117 10.01 0.02 -2.91
N ILE A 118 9.12 0.40 -1.99
CA ILE A 118 7.79 -0.24 -1.85
C ILE A 118 7.02 -0.13 -3.18
N LYS A 119 6.96 1.07 -3.76
CA LYS A 119 6.28 1.30 -5.05
C LYS A 119 6.89 0.48 -6.19
N VAL A 120 8.21 0.32 -6.23
CA VAL A 120 8.88 -0.59 -7.18
C VAL A 120 8.44 -2.03 -6.94
N GLY A 121 8.29 -2.46 -5.68
CA GLY A 121 7.74 -3.76 -5.31
C GLY A 121 6.34 -3.98 -5.85
N ASP A 122 5.42 -3.06 -5.57
CA ASP A 122 4.01 -3.14 -5.98
C ASP A 122 3.87 -3.22 -7.52
N LEU A 123 4.60 -2.35 -8.23
CA LEU A 123 4.61 -2.34 -9.69
C LEU A 123 5.25 -3.61 -10.26
N SER A 124 6.28 -4.14 -9.60
CA SER A 124 6.93 -5.37 -10.03
C SER A 124 5.98 -6.56 -9.96
N LEU A 125 5.05 -6.61 -8.99
CA LEU A 125 3.97 -7.61 -8.92
C LEU A 125 2.96 -7.49 -10.07
N SER A 126 2.79 -6.30 -10.61
CA SER A 126 1.84 -6.02 -11.70
C SER A 126 2.46 -6.18 -13.10
N VAL A 127 3.78 -6.29 -13.19
CA VAL A 127 4.53 -6.42 -14.45
C VAL A 127 5.13 -7.84 -14.54
N PRO A 128 4.62 -8.74 -15.41
CA PRO A 128 5.04 -10.14 -15.46
C PRO A 128 6.54 -10.36 -15.64
N SER A 129 7.20 -9.49 -16.41
CA SER A 129 8.65 -9.56 -16.65
C SER A 129 9.51 -9.17 -15.44
N ALA A 130 8.90 -8.59 -14.40
CA ALA A 130 9.58 -8.00 -13.27
C ALA A 130 9.22 -8.62 -11.92
N HIS A 131 8.38 -9.67 -11.86
CA HIS A 131 7.95 -10.30 -10.61
C HIS A 131 9.11 -10.64 -9.65
N THR A 132 10.24 -11.09 -10.19
CA THR A 132 11.44 -11.42 -9.41
C THR A 132 12.06 -10.23 -8.66
N LYS A 133 11.77 -9.00 -9.09
CA LYS A 133 12.26 -7.77 -8.44
C LYS A 133 11.43 -7.37 -7.22
N ALA A 134 10.20 -7.88 -7.08
CA ALA A 134 9.29 -7.47 -6.02
C ALA A 134 9.88 -7.75 -4.63
N GLU A 135 10.30 -9.00 -4.38
CA GLU A 135 10.90 -9.39 -3.11
C GLU A 135 12.15 -8.58 -2.78
N THR A 136 13.02 -8.35 -3.77
CA THR A 136 14.25 -7.57 -3.58
C THR A 136 13.93 -6.12 -3.20
N ALA A 137 12.88 -5.54 -3.77
CA ALA A 137 12.47 -4.17 -3.47
C ALA A 137 11.85 -4.04 -2.06
N TYR A 138 10.98 -4.98 -1.67
CA TYR A 138 10.37 -5.02 -0.34
C TYR A 138 11.40 -5.29 0.76
N THR A 139 12.26 -6.29 0.57
CA THR A 139 13.32 -6.62 1.54
C THR A 139 14.30 -5.48 1.70
N TRP A 140 14.72 -4.82 0.61
CA TRP A 140 15.58 -3.65 0.70
C TRP A 140 14.94 -2.51 1.51
N ALA A 141 13.65 -2.23 1.29
CA ALA A 141 12.94 -1.18 2.02
C ALA A 141 12.91 -1.47 3.53
N LEU A 142 12.56 -2.70 3.90
CA LEU A 142 12.51 -3.13 5.30
C LEU A 142 13.90 -3.13 5.95
N GLU A 143 14.92 -3.65 5.27
CA GLU A 143 16.29 -3.63 5.78
C GLU A 143 16.84 -2.22 5.94
N ALA A 144 16.55 -1.32 4.99
CA ALA A 144 16.99 0.06 5.07
C ALA A 144 16.40 0.75 6.30
N PHE A 145 15.10 0.55 6.55
CA PHE A 145 14.44 1.03 7.76
C PHE A 145 15.09 0.46 9.04
N LEU A 146 15.23 -0.87 9.13
CA LEU A 146 15.78 -1.52 10.32
C LEU A 146 17.23 -1.12 10.60
N LYS A 147 18.07 -1.03 9.56
CA LYS A 147 19.48 -0.62 9.69
C LYS A 147 19.60 0.83 10.16
N GLU A 148 18.80 1.73 9.59
CA GLU A 148 18.84 3.14 9.98
C GLU A 148 18.32 3.32 11.42
N SER A 149 17.22 2.66 11.81
CA SER A 149 16.75 2.71 13.19
C SER A 149 17.74 2.10 14.18
N ALA A 150 18.40 0.99 13.84
CA ALA A 150 19.46 0.42 14.68
C ALA A 150 20.65 1.38 14.84
N SER A 151 21.01 2.14 13.79
CA SER A 151 22.08 3.14 13.87
C SER A 151 21.74 4.37 14.72
N ARG A 152 20.46 4.56 15.04
CA ARG A 152 19.92 5.63 15.88
C ARG A 152 19.46 5.08 17.24
N ASP A 153 20.13 4.06 17.75
CA ASP A 153 19.83 3.42 19.04
C ASP A 153 18.38 2.92 19.18
N GLY A 154 17.76 2.51 18.06
CA GLY A 154 16.37 2.05 18.01
C GLY A 154 15.34 3.15 17.78
N ASP A 155 15.75 4.40 17.59
CA ASP A 155 14.84 5.50 17.24
C ASP A 155 14.16 5.25 15.89
N THR A 156 12.83 5.32 15.91
CA THR A 156 11.96 5.18 14.72
C THR A 156 11.25 6.48 14.36
N SER A 157 11.39 7.54 15.17
CA SER A 157 10.72 8.84 14.97
C SER A 157 11.14 9.55 13.68
N TRP A 158 12.26 9.13 13.10
CA TRP A 158 12.70 9.60 11.80
C TRP A 158 11.83 9.10 10.65
N LEU A 159 10.88 8.19 10.84
CA LEU A 159 9.88 7.82 9.84
C LEU A 159 8.48 7.96 10.47
N GLU A 160 7.52 8.47 9.69
CA GLU A 160 6.14 8.63 10.17
C GLU A 160 5.56 7.27 10.57
N VAL A 161 4.81 7.23 11.68
CA VAL A 161 4.28 5.99 12.25
C VAL A 161 3.39 5.24 11.25
N ASP A 162 2.55 5.95 10.51
CA ASP A 162 1.71 5.37 9.45
C ASP A 162 2.55 4.77 8.31
N ALA A 163 3.70 5.39 7.99
CA ALA A 163 4.60 4.87 6.98
C ALA A 163 5.35 3.62 7.45
N ILE A 164 5.66 3.52 8.75
CA ILE A 164 6.23 2.31 9.36
C ILE A 164 5.21 1.16 9.28
N GLY A 165 3.96 1.42 9.68
CA GLY A 165 2.86 0.46 9.57
C GLY A 165 2.68 -0.03 8.14
N GLY A 166 2.53 0.90 7.20
CA GLY A 166 2.37 0.58 5.77
C GLY A 166 3.56 -0.18 5.17
N LEU A 167 4.80 0.11 5.62
CA LEU A 167 5.98 -0.67 5.21
C LEU A 167 5.87 -2.13 5.67
N TYR A 168 5.59 -2.36 6.96
CA TYR A 168 5.45 -3.71 7.50
C TYR A 168 4.32 -4.46 6.81
N GLU A 169 3.17 -3.82 6.64
CA GLU A 169 2.00 -4.41 6.00
C GLU A 169 2.27 -4.75 4.53
N ALA A 170 2.90 -3.87 3.75
CA ALA A 170 3.20 -4.15 2.34
C ALA A 170 4.10 -5.39 2.18
N VAL A 171 5.14 -5.50 3.00
CA VAL A 171 6.03 -6.67 3.00
C VAL A 171 5.30 -7.93 3.50
N ALA A 172 4.42 -7.79 4.50
CA ALA A 172 3.60 -8.89 5.00
C ALA A 172 2.62 -9.41 3.94
N ASN A 173 1.93 -8.51 3.24
CA ASN A 173 1.01 -8.82 2.14
C ASN A 173 1.73 -9.59 1.04
N PHE A 174 2.94 -9.15 0.67
CA PHE A 174 3.78 -9.85 -0.30
C PHE A 174 4.07 -11.30 0.14
N TYR A 175 4.61 -11.50 1.34
CA TYR A 175 4.92 -12.86 1.81
C TYR A 175 3.67 -13.72 2.04
N TYR A 176 2.55 -13.13 2.44
CA TYR A 176 1.30 -13.85 2.60
C TYR A 176 0.78 -14.35 1.25
N ALA A 177 0.76 -13.49 0.23
CA ALA A 177 0.35 -13.84 -1.13
C ALA A 177 1.22 -14.93 -1.75
N ASP A 178 2.52 -14.93 -1.42
CA ASP A 178 3.47 -15.96 -1.84
C ASP A 178 3.39 -17.26 -1.00
N GLY A 179 2.40 -17.38 -0.10
CA GLY A 179 2.19 -18.57 0.74
C GLY A 179 3.16 -18.71 1.92
N ARG A 180 4.07 -17.74 2.12
CA ARG A 180 5.05 -17.71 3.22
C ARG A 180 4.48 -17.05 4.47
N SER A 181 3.37 -17.60 4.99
CA SER A 181 2.63 -16.99 6.11
C SER A 181 3.43 -16.88 7.42
N HIS A 182 4.44 -17.73 7.61
CA HIS A 182 5.36 -17.66 8.75
C HIS A 182 6.24 -16.40 8.73
N LEU A 183 6.52 -15.83 7.55
CA LEU A 183 7.21 -14.54 7.40
C LEU A 183 6.22 -13.37 7.49
N ALA A 184 5.01 -13.54 6.97
CA ALA A 184 3.99 -12.49 6.99
C ALA A 184 3.47 -12.16 8.40
N LEU A 185 3.19 -13.19 9.23
CA LEU A 185 2.61 -13.01 10.56
C LEU A 185 3.39 -12.03 11.46
N PRO A 186 4.71 -12.17 11.68
CA PRO A 186 5.44 -11.22 12.53
C PRO A 186 5.43 -9.80 11.97
N LEU A 187 5.37 -9.64 10.64
CA LEU A 187 5.29 -8.31 10.01
C LEU A 187 3.91 -7.68 10.20
N TYR A 188 2.81 -8.43 10.07
CA TYR A 188 1.49 -7.90 10.42
C TYR A 188 1.39 -7.51 11.91
N LEU A 189 1.99 -8.29 12.81
CA LEU A 189 2.04 -7.93 14.24
C LEU A 189 2.81 -6.63 14.46
N LYS A 190 3.94 -6.43 13.76
CA LYS A 190 4.69 -5.16 13.79
C LYS A 190 3.89 -3.99 13.21
N SER A 191 3.14 -4.23 12.14
CA SER A 191 2.21 -3.22 11.60
C SER A 191 1.14 -2.83 12.62
N LEU A 192 0.59 -3.81 13.37
CA LEU A 192 -0.40 -3.56 14.41
C LEU A 192 0.20 -2.80 15.61
N GLU A 193 1.43 -3.11 16.00
CA GLU A 193 2.16 -2.40 17.07
C GLU A 193 2.41 -0.92 16.72
N ALA A 194 2.53 -0.58 15.43
CA ALA A 194 2.66 0.80 14.98
C ALA A 194 1.34 1.59 15.07
N VAL A 195 0.19 0.95 15.24
CA VAL A 195 -1.09 1.66 15.34
C VAL A 195 -1.24 2.33 16.71
N ASN A 196 -1.31 3.66 16.73
CA ASN A 196 -1.50 4.44 17.95
C ASN A 196 -2.95 4.37 18.49
N GLU A 197 -3.94 4.60 17.62
CA GLU A 197 -5.36 4.56 17.96
C GLU A 197 -6.10 3.62 17.01
N ALA A 198 -6.99 2.80 17.57
CA ALA A 198 -7.76 1.84 16.79
C ALA A 198 -8.66 2.55 15.76
N ASN A 199 -8.48 2.19 14.49
CA ASN A 199 -9.17 2.76 13.34
C ASN A 199 -9.62 1.67 12.36
N CYS A 200 -10.22 2.06 11.24
CA CYS A 200 -10.70 1.10 10.23
C CYS A 200 -9.56 0.21 9.69
N HIS A 201 -8.36 0.76 9.54
CA HIS A 201 -7.18 0.01 9.11
C HIS A 201 -6.75 -1.07 10.11
N THR A 202 -6.95 -0.84 11.42
CA THR A 202 -6.70 -1.85 12.47
C THR A 202 -7.53 -3.12 12.24
N ILE A 203 -8.77 -2.97 11.77
CA ILE A 203 -9.64 -4.12 11.45
C ILE A 203 -9.02 -4.97 10.34
N THR A 204 -8.48 -4.32 9.30
CA THR A 204 -7.82 -4.99 8.18
C THR A 204 -6.58 -5.75 8.63
N ILE A 205 -5.69 -5.13 9.43
CA ILE A 205 -4.49 -5.80 9.93
C ILE A 205 -4.85 -7.01 10.80
N MET A 206 -5.81 -6.88 11.71
CA MET A 206 -6.25 -8.00 12.57
C MET A 206 -6.85 -9.16 11.77
N ASN A 207 -7.56 -8.84 10.69
CA ASN A 207 -8.08 -9.83 9.76
C ASN A 207 -6.94 -10.54 8.99
N ASN A 208 -5.93 -9.81 8.55
CA ASN A 208 -4.75 -10.38 7.90
C ASN A 208 -3.95 -11.28 8.85
N ILE A 209 -3.83 -10.91 10.13
CA ILE A 209 -3.25 -11.76 11.19
C ILE A 209 -4.04 -13.06 11.33
N ALA A 210 -5.38 -13.00 11.40
CA ALA A 210 -6.22 -14.18 11.49
C ALA A 210 -5.98 -15.14 10.32
N SER A 211 -5.94 -14.60 9.10
CA SER A 211 -5.67 -15.36 7.88
C SER A 211 -4.27 -15.96 7.83
N ALA A 212 -3.24 -15.21 8.27
CA ALA A 212 -1.86 -15.68 8.36
C ALA A 212 -1.67 -16.78 9.41
N ILE A 213 -2.39 -16.74 10.54
CA ILE A 213 -2.38 -17.81 11.54
C ILE A 213 -3.10 -19.04 10.97
N SER A 214 -4.28 -18.86 10.35
CA SER A 214 -5.08 -19.96 9.82
C SER A 214 -4.39 -20.71 8.67
N SER A 215 -3.57 -20.04 7.86
CA SER A 215 -2.84 -20.70 6.75
C SER A 215 -1.66 -21.54 7.22
N GLN A 216 -1.11 -21.31 8.41
CA GLN A 216 0.09 -22.02 8.88
C GLN A 216 -0.18 -23.47 9.29
N SER A 217 -1.34 -23.75 9.90
CA SER A 217 -1.62 -25.10 10.41
C SER A 217 -3.09 -25.31 10.72
N ASN A 218 -3.62 -26.50 10.41
CA ASN A 218 -4.99 -26.90 10.73
C ASN A 218 -5.17 -27.43 12.17
N VAL A 219 -4.14 -27.35 13.03
CA VAL A 219 -4.24 -27.75 14.43
C VAL A 219 -5.38 -26.96 15.12
N PRO A 220 -6.31 -27.62 15.84
CA PRO A 220 -7.48 -26.96 16.42
C PRO A 220 -7.16 -25.72 17.24
N GLN A 221 -6.11 -25.77 18.06
CA GLN A 221 -5.68 -24.64 18.89
C GLN A 221 -5.22 -23.42 18.05
N ILE A 222 -4.55 -23.67 16.93
CA ILE A 222 -4.08 -22.61 16.02
C ILE A 222 -5.26 -22.00 15.28
N GLN A 223 -6.21 -22.82 14.83
CA GLN A 223 -7.43 -22.33 14.18
C GLN A 223 -8.35 -21.59 15.16
N GLU A 224 -8.41 -22.03 16.42
CA GLU A 224 -9.11 -21.29 17.48
C GLU A 224 -8.47 -19.92 17.68
N ASN A 225 -7.14 -19.84 17.78
CA ASN A 225 -6.44 -18.56 17.87
C ASN A 225 -6.73 -17.64 16.66
N ALA A 226 -6.66 -18.19 15.44
CA ALA A 226 -7.04 -17.45 14.23
C ALA A 226 -8.47 -16.91 14.30
N ALA A 227 -9.43 -17.73 14.76
CA ALA A 227 -10.81 -17.31 14.93
C ALA A 227 -10.94 -16.16 15.94
N GLN A 228 -10.19 -16.20 17.06
CA GLN A 228 -10.21 -15.11 18.05
C GLN A 228 -9.73 -13.78 17.47
N TRP A 229 -8.70 -13.78 16.61
CA TRP A 229 -8.28 -12.58 15.89
C TRP A 229 -9.36 -12.05 14.95
N GLY A 230 -9.99 -12.93 14.17
CA GLY A 230 -11.08 -12.55 13.26
C GLY A 230 -12.31 -12.00 13.99
N LEU A 231 -12.67 -12.59 15.14
CA LEU A 231 -13.75 -12.11 15.99
C LEU A 231 -13.45 -10.72 16.55
N ARG A 232 -12.24 -10.51 17.06
CA ARG A 232 -11.80 -9.19 17.55
C ARG A 232 -11.81 -8.15 16.44
N ALA A 233 -11.38 -8.49 15.22
CA ALA A 233 -11.42 -7.59 14.07
C ALA A 233 -12.87 -7.16 13.76
N ARG A 234 -13.79 -8.14 13.66
CA ARG A 234 -15.22 -7.90 13.38
C ARG A 234 -15.87 -6.99 14.43
N ASP A 235 -15.56 -7.24 15.70
CA ASP A 235 -16.21 -6.60 16.85
C ASP A 235 -15.49 -5.32 17.32
N LEU A 236 -14.37 -4.95 16.68
CA LEU A 236 -13.60 -3.77 17.03
C LEU A 236 -14.46 -2.51 16.87
N LYS A 237 -14.58 -1.77 17.97
CA LYS A 237 -15.24 -0.47 17.99
C LYS A 237 -14.23 0.59 17.61
N VAL A 238 -14.51 1.30 16.53
CA VAL A 238 -13.69 2.39 16.01
C VAL A 238 -14.60 3.55 15.67
N SER A 239 -14.12 4.77 15.90
CA SER A 239 -14.79 5.99 15.47
C SER A 239 -14.39 6.31 14.03
N TRP A 240 -15.31 6.94 13.30
CA TRP A 240 -15.06 7.48 11.97
C TRP A 240 -15.63 8.90 11.92
N LYS A 241 -14.99 9.74 11.12
CA LYS A 241 -15.33 11.14 10.87
C LYS A 241 -15.98 11.30 9.49
N THR A 242 -15.57 10.49 8.51
CA THR A 242 -16.03 10.60 7.12
C THR A 242 -16.86 9.39 6.67
N ALA A 243 -17.56 9.54 5.54
CA ALA A 243 -18.30 8.43 4.93
C ALA A 243 -17.35 7.39 4.35
N GLU A 244 -16.20 7.84 3.85
CA GLU A 244 -15.13 7.02 3.30
C GLU A 244 -14.51 6.12 4.38
N GLU A 245 -14.15 6.69 5.54
CA GLU A 245 -13.66 5.90 6.68
C GLU A 245 -14.70 4.87 7.13
N LYS A 246 -15.98 5.25 7.18
CA LYS A 246 -17.05 4.29 7.51
C LYS A 246 -17.09 3.13 6.50
N ALA A 247 -16.97 3.43 5.21
CA ALA A 247 -16.98 2.41 4.16
C ALA A 247 -15.76 1.47 4.27
N GLU A 248 -14.57 1.99 4.56
CA GLU A 248 -13.37 1.18 4.82
C GLU A 248 -13.56 0.23 6.01
N CYS A 249 -14.13 0.76 7.09
CA CYS A 249 -14.49 0.01 8.28
C CYS A 249 -15.49 -1.12 7.99
N ASP A 250 -16.53 -0.82 7.21
CA ASP A 250 -17.56 -1.79 6.84
C ASP A 250 -17.00 -2.88 5.91
N LEU A 251 -16.09 -2.51 5.00
CA LEU A 251 -15.34 -3.44 4.16
C LEU A 251 -14.44 -4.36 5.00
N GLY A 252 -13.65 -3.80 5.92
CA GLY A 252 -12.79 -4.58 6.82
C GLY A 252 -13.59 -5.60 7.65
N ARG A 253 -14.76 -5.20 8.18
CA ARG A 253 -15.67 -6.12 8.89
C ARG A 253 -16.30 -7.15 7.98
N CYS A 254 -16.59 -6.80 6.72
CA CYS A 254 -17.07 -7.74 5.71
C CYS A 254 -16.02 -8.84 5.45
N SER A 255 -14.77 -8.43 5.22
CA SER A 255 -13.63 -9.34 5.06
C SER A 255 -13.40 -10.22 6.29
N ALA A 256 -13.54 -9.66 7.50
CA ALA A 256 -13.45 -10.43 8.74
C ALA A 256 -14.56 -11.49 8.86
N CYS A 257 -15.80 -11.17 8.48
CA CYS A 257 -16.88 -12.17 8.42
C CYS A 257 -16.57 -13.28 7.41
N PHE A 258 -16.05 -12.95 6.24
CA PHE A 258 -15.68 -13.95 5.23
C PHE A 258 -14.57 -14.89 5.74
N ASN A 259 -13.50 -14.32 6.29
CA ASN A 259 -12.36 -15.10 6.81
C ASN A 259 -12.76 -15.97 8.00
N LEU A 260 -13.64 -15.50 8.89
CA LEU A 260 -14.23 -16.33 9.95
C LEU A 260 -15.00 -17.53 9.38
N GLY A 261 -15.69 -17.36 8.24
CA GLY A 261 -16.33 -18.46 7.53
C GLY A 261 -15.33 -19.54 7.10
N MET A 262 -14.22 -19.13 6.48
CA MET A 262 -13.16 -20.06 6.06
C MET A 262 -12.49 -20.76 7.25
N ILE A 263 -12.23 -20.03 8.33
CA ILE A 263 -11.64 -20.58 9.55
C ILE A 263 -12.58 -21.60 10.20
N SER A 264 -13.88 -21.30 10.28
CA SER A 264 -14.88 -22.24 10.80
C SER A 264 -15.05 -23.47 9.90
N GLU A 265 -14.93 -23.32 8.58
CA GLU A 265 -14.91 -24.45 7.64
C GLU A 265 -13.70 -25.38 7.92
N LYS A 266 -12.49 -24.82 8.10
CA LYS A 266 -11.29 -25.59 8.48
C LYS A 266 -11.44 -26.30 9.82
N ARG A 267 -12.16 -25.69 10.77
CA ARG A 267 -12.49 -26.25 12.09
C ARG A 267 -13.62 -27.28 12.05
N GLN A 268 -14.17 -27.59 10.88
CA GLN A 268 -15.33 -28.48 10.69
C GLN A 268 -16.60 -28.00 11.43
N ARG A 269 -16.70 -26.69 11.69
CA ARG A 269 -17.89 -26.07 12.31
C ARG A 269 -18.78 -25.48 11.23
N ILE A 270 -19.48 -26.36 10.53
CA ILE A 270 -20.16 -26.04 9.28
C ILE A 270 -21.30 -25.02 9.47
N GLU A 271 -22.08 -25.13 10.55
CA GLU A 271 -23.15 -24.18 10.88
C GLU A 271 -22.59 -22.77 11.17
N GLU A 272 -21.51 -22.69 11.96
CA GLU A 272 -20.81 -21.42 12.23
C GLU A 272 -20.30 -20.81 10.92
N ALA A 273 -19.66 -21.63 10.07
CA ALA A 273 -19.13 -21.19 8.78
C ALA A 273 -20.23 -20.62 7.88
N GLN A 274 -21.37 -21.32 7.79
CA GLN A 274 -22.52 -20.86 7.02
C GLN A 274 -23.07 -19.52 7.55
N GLY A 275 -23.16 -19.35 8.87
CA GLY A 275 -23.57 -18.10 9.49
C GLY A 275 -22.64 -16.93 9.15
N HIS A 276 -21.32 -17.17 9.20
CA HIS A 276 -20.32 -16.18 8.84
C HIS A 276 -20.36 -15.79 7.36
N TYR A 277 -20.44 -16.76 6.44
CA TYR A 277 -20.56 -16.47 5.01
C TYR A 277 -21.85 -15.70 4.66
N LYS A 278 -23.00 -16.04 5.28
CA LYS A 278 -24.25 -15.28 5.10
C LYS A 278 -24.12 -13.83 5.54
N ASN A 279 -23.44 -13.60 6.67
CA ASN A 279 -23.19 -12.24 7.18
C ASN A 279 -22.24 -11.46 6.27
N ALA A 280 -21.18 -12.10 5.76
CA ALA A 280 -20.27 -11.50 4.79
C ALA A 280 -21.02 -11.10 3.50
N LEU A 281 -21.81 -12.02 2.94
CA LEU A 281 -22.61 -11.78 1.74
C LEU A 281 -23.56 -10.58 1.89
N ARG A 282 -24.31 -10.53 3.01
CA ARG A 282 -25.21 -9.40 3.28
C ARG A 282 -24.46 -8.06 3.32
N LYS A 283 -23.28 -8.04 3.93
CA LYS A 283 -22.45 -6.82 4.04
C LYS A 283 -21.86 -6.43 2.69
N ALA A 284 -21.36 -7.40 1.93
CA ALA A 284 -20.80 -7.21 0.60
C ALA A 284 -21.81 -6.53 -0.35
N ILE A 285 -23.05 -7.05 -0.40
CA ILE A 285 -24.13 -6.48 -1.21
C ILE A 285 -24.46 -5.03 -0.78
N ALA A 286 -24.41 -4.75 0.52
CA ALA A 286 -24.72 -3.42 1.05
C ALA A 286 -23.62 -2.38 0.76
N LEU A 287 -22.37 -2.81 0.53
CA LEU A 287 -21.24 -1.92 0.26
C LEU A 287 -21.28 -1.30 -1.15
N GLN A 288 -21.79 -2.04 -2.14
CA GLN A 288 -21.84 -1.61 -3.55
C GLN A 288 -20.47 -1.14 -4.11
N SER A 289 -19.38 -1.70 -3.59
CA SER A 289 -18.01 -1.45 -4.07
C SER A 289 -17.46 -2.65 -4.84
N GLU A 290 -16.45 -2.42 -5.67
CA GLU A 290 -15.74 -3.47 -6.42
C GLU A 290 -15.16 -4.54 -5.45
N ASP A 291 -14.51 -4.11 -4.38
CA ASP A 291 -14.02 -5.02 -3.33
C ASP A 291 -15.14 -5.82 -2.67
N GLY A 292 -16.30 -5.18 -2.46
CA GLY A 292 -17.51 -5.84 -1.95
C GLY A 292 -18.00 -6.94 -2.90
N GLN A 293 -18.04 -6.67 -4.21
CA GLN A 293 -18.42 -7.66 -5.21
C GLN A 293 -17.47 -8.88 -5.21
N GLY A 294 -16.16 -8.65 -5.04
CA GLY A 294 -15.20 -9.73 -4.87
C GLY A 294 -15.53 -10.65 -3.69
N ILE A 295 -15.83 -10.07 -2.52
CA ILE A 295 -16.21 -10.82 -1.32
C ILE A 295 -17.56 -11.53 -1.51
N GLU A 296 -18.52 -10.91 -2.19
CA GLU A 296 -19.81 -11.52 -2.51
C GLU A 296 -19.63 -12.84 -3.28
N VAL A 297 -18.86 -12.83 -4.38
CA VAL A 297 -18.60 -14.04 -5.17
C VAL A 297 -17.93 -15.12 -4.32
N MET A 298 -16.92 -14.76 -3.54
CA MET A 298 -16.22 -15.71 -2.67
C MET A 298 -17.12 -16.28 -1.56
N ALA A 299 -17.99 -15.46 -0.98
CA ALA A 299 -18.92 -15.88 0.07
C ALA A 299 -20.01 -16.82 -0.47
N ILE A 300 -20.52 -16.59 -1.69
CA ILE A 300 -21.45 -17.51 -2.37
C ILE A 300 -20.78 -18.87 -2.59
N ALA A 301 -19.57 -18.89 -3.17
CA ALA A 301 -18.82 -20.12 -3.36
C ALA A 301 -18.53 -20.84 -2.02
N GLY A 302 -18.27 -20.06 -0.95
CA GLY A 302 -18.14 -20.58 0.41
C GLY A 302 -19.42 -21.28 0.87
N LEU A 303 -20.58 -20.65 0.71
CA LEU A 303 -21.89 -21.18 1.09
C LEU A 303 -22.23 -22.48 0.34
N GLU A 304 -21.98 -22.53 -0.96
CA GLU A 304 -22.20 -23.73 -1.76
C GLU A 304 -21.37 -24.91 -1.25
N ARG A 305 -20.09 -24.68 -0.92
CA ARG A 305 -19.20 -25.72 -0.36
C ARG A 305 -19.66 -26.24 1.00
N VAL A 306 -20.15 -25.38 1.89
CA VAL A 306 -20.64 -25.85 3.19
C VAL A 306 -22.00 -26.55 3.08
N GLN A 307 -22.88 -26.10 2.19
CA GLN A 307 -24.18 -26.72 1.92
C GLN A 307 -24.04 -28.15 1.37
N SER A 308 -23.05 -28.39 0.49
CA SER A 308 -22.80 -29.73 -0.03
C SER A 308 -22.25 -30.71 1.01
N ARG A 309 -21.82 -30.24 2.19
CA ARG A 309 -21.33 -31.08 3.30
C ARG A 309 -22.38 -31.37 4.36
N THR A 310 -23.51 -30.68 4.31
CA THR A 310 -24.66 -30.87 5.22
C THR A 310 -25.76 -31.74 4.62
N ASN A 311 -25.71 -31.99 3.31
CA ASN A 311 -26.57 -32.93 2.57
C ASN A 311 -25.90 -34.29 2.45
#